data_AF-A0AAT9H082-F1
#
_entry.id   AF-A0AAT9H082-F1
#
_cell.length_a   1.000
_cell.length_b   1.000
_cell.length_c   1.000
_cell.angle_alpha   90.00
_cell.angle_beta   90.00
_cell.angle_gamma   90.00
#
_symmetry.space_group_name_H-M   'P 1'
#
loop_
_entity.id
_entity.type
_entity.pdbx_description
1 polymer ?
#
loop_
_entity_poly.entity_id
_entity_poly.type
_entity_poly.pdbx_seq_one_letter_code
_entity_poly.pdbx_strand_id
1 'polypeptide(L)'
;MKNTTFKNQEVIEKLNSDFYFVDLNAEEKRAITFNKHIFKYKPSGNNVGVHELALQLGTLNGQLVYPVLCVLNEQYEIIAQYNSYLKPADFNLLLGKLQE
;
A
#
# COMPACT_ATOMS: atom_id res chain seq x y z
N MET A 1 9.65 -4.88 -2.95
CA MET A 1 9.98 -3.97 -1.83
C MET A 1 10.21 -4.71 -0.51
N LYS A 2 9.38 -5.70 -0.13
CA LYS A 2 9.50 -6.47 1.14
C LYS A 2 10.90 -7.01 1.47
N ASN A 3 11.64 -7.51 0.48
CA ASN A 3 12.99 -8.06 0.67
C ASN A 3 14.13 -7.07 0.39
N THR A 4 13.80 -5.82 0.04
CA THR A 4 14.79 -4.80 -0.35
C THR A 4 14.51 -3.48 0.37
N THR A 5 13.64 -2.64 -0.16
CA THR A 5 13.27 -1.30 0.32
C THR A 5 12.88 -1.29 1.80
N PHE A 6 12.01 -2.21 2.22
CA PHE A 6 11.52 -2.28 3.60
C PHE A 6 12.47 -2.99 4.56
N LYS A 7 13.69 -3.35 4.12
CA LYS A 7 14.79 -3.83 4.96
C LYS A 7 15.90 -2.80 5.11
N ASN A 8 15.82 -1.65 4.44
CA ASN A 8 16.79 -0.58 4.58
C ASN A 8 16.56 0.15 5.91
N GLN A 9 17.62 0.31 6.71
CA GLN A 9 17.53 0.86 8.06
C GLN A 9 16.94 2.28 8.09
N GLU A 10 17.36 3.16 7.18
CA GLU A 10 16.86 4.54 7.11
C GLU A 10 15.37 4.59 6.75
N VAL A 11 14.93 3.74 5.81
CA VAL A 11 13.51 3.62 5.45
C VAL A 11 12.69 3.16 6.66
N ILE A 12 13.18 2.17 7.41
CA ILE A 12 12.50 1.65 8.60
C ILE A 12 12.37 2.73 9.67
N GLU A 13 13.43 3.48 9.92
CA GLU A 13 13.42 4.56 10.91
C GLU A 13 12.38 5.62 10.58
N LYS A 14 12.39 6.14 9.34
CA LYS A 14 11.40 7.14 8.88
C LYS A 14 9.96 6.62 8.92
N LEU A 15 9.73 5.38 8.47
CA LEU A 15 8.39 4.79 8.51
C LEU A 15 7.88 4.61 9.94
N ASN A 16 8.75 4.32 10.90
CA ASN A 16 8.36 4.15 12.30
C ASN A 16 8.20 5.47 13.06
N SER A 17 8.92 6.52 12.67
CA SER A 17 8.82 7.83 13.32
C SER A 17 7.64 8.64 12.81
N ASP A 18 7.43 8.65 11.49
CA ASP A 18 6.63 9.69 10.83
C ASP A 18 5.38 9.15 10.15
N PHE A 19 5.23 7.82 10.02
CA PHE A 19 4.14 7.20 9.30
C PHE A 19 3.50 6.04 10.08
N TYR A 20 2.29 5.65 9.68
CA TYR A 20 1.70 4.38 10.07
C TYR A 20 1.78 3.39 8.91
N PHE A 21 2.78 2.49 8.96
CA PHE A 21 3.03 1.54 7.88
C PHE A 21 2.19 0.27 7.99
N VAL A 22 1.56 -0.14 6.87
CA VAL A 22 0.73 -1.34 6.79
C VAL A 22 1.11 -2.17 5.55
N ASP A 23 1.45 -3.45 5.75
CA ASP A 23 1.60 -4.45 4.67
C ASP A 23 0.22 -5.08 4.38
N LEU A 24 -0.41 -4.69 3.27
CA LEU A 24 -1.70 -5.24 2.85
C LEU A 24 -1.51 -6.40 1.87
N ASN A 25 -1.88 -7.61 2.30
CA ASN A 25 -1.96 -8.76 1.39
C ASN A 25 -3.22 -8.65 0.52
N ALA A 26 -3.04 -8.45 -0.78
CA ALA A 26 -4.14 -8.34 -1.73
C ALA A 26 -4.92 -9.64 -1.95
N GLU A 27 -4.40 -10.79 -1.50
CA GLU A 27 -5.08 -12.09 -1.56
C GLU A 27 -5.66 -12.52 -0.21
N GLU A 28 -5.67 -11.63 0.79
CA GLU A 28 -6.33 -11.87 2.08
C GLU A 28 -7.80 -12.26 1.88
N LYS A 29 -8.26 -13.30 2.58
CA LYS A 29 -9.63 -13.81 2.48
C LYS A 29 -10.53 -13.28 3.59
N ARG A 30 -9.96 -12.86 4.72
CA ARG A 30 -10.71 -12.26 5.83
C ARG A 30 -11.27 -10.91 5.41
N ALA A 31 -12.43 -10.55 5.96
CA ALA A 31 -12.97 -9.21 5.78
C ALA A 31 -12.14 -8.19 6.57
N ILE A 32 -11.91 -7.02 5.97
CA ILE A 32 -11.18 -5.90 6.59
C ILE A 32 -12.15 -4.74 6.73
N THR A 33 -12.27 -4.21 7.96
CA THR A 33 -13.01 -2.96 8.20
C THR A 33 -12.03 -1.80 8.13
N PHE A 34 -12.27 -0.86 7.22
CA PHE A 34 -11.47 0.35 7.07
C PHE A 34 -12.38 1.54 6.79
N ASN A 35 -12.15 2.66 7.48
CA ASN A 35 -12.97 3.87 7.37
C ASN A 35 -14.50 3.62 7.39
N LYS A 36 -14.96 2.85 8.40
CA LYS A 36 -16.37 2.44 8.59
C LYS A 36 -16.99 1.62 7.43
N HIS A 37 -16.16 1.13 6.51
CA HIS A 37 -16.58 0.25 5.42
C HIS A 37 -15.97 -1.15 5.59
N ILE A 38 -16.74 -2.19 5.25
CA ILE A 38 -16.28 -3.59 5.31
C ILE A 38 -15.93 -4.02 3.89
N PHE A 39 -14.65 -4.23 3.64
CA PHE A 39 -14.10 -4.76 2.40
C PHE A 39 -13.94 -6.28 2.50
N LYS A 40 -14.25 -7.00 1.42
CA LYS A 40 -14.22 -8.45 1.36
C LYS A 40 -13.31 -8.95 0.23
N TYR A 41 -13.02 -10.24 0.26
CA TYR A 41 -12.36 -10.92 -0.83
C TYR A 41 -13.31 -11.14 -2.01
N LYS A 42 -12.86 -10.77 -3.22
CA LYS A 42 -13.60 -10.96 -4.47
C LYS A 42 -12.97 -12.10 -5.28
N PRO A 43 -13.57 -13.31 -5.28
CA PRO A 43 -13.07 -14.42 -6.07
C PRO A 43 -13.24 -14.16 -7.57
N SER A 44 -12.25 -14.54 -8.36
CA SER A 44 -12.27 -14.51 -9.83
C SER A 44 -11.99 -15.89 -10.45
N GLY A 45 -11.81 -16.91 -9.63
CA GLY A 45 -11.58 -18.30 -10.04
C GLY A 45 -11.29 -19.20 -8.84
N ASN A 46 -10.87 -20.44 -9.10
CA ASN A 46 -10.52 -21.39 -8.05
C ASN A 46 -9.27 -20.93 -7.29
N ASN A 47 -9.43 -20.54 -6.02
CA ASN A 47 -8.37 -19.98 -5.18
C ASN A 47 -7.68 -18.74 -5.75
N VAL A 48 -8.33 -18.05 -6.70
CA VAL A 48 -7.84 -16.80 -7.30
C VAL A 48 -8.87 -15.70 -7.07
N GLY A 49 -8.38 -14.52 -6.74
CA GLY A 49 -9.21 -13.38 -6.41
C GLY A 49 -8.40 -12.31 -5.71
N VAL A 50 -9.03 -11.17 -5.47
CA VAL A 50 -8.38 -9.99 -4.90
C VAL A 50 -9.27 -9.39 -3.83
N HIS A 51 -8.65 -8.88 -2.78
CA HIS A 51 -9.34 -8.18 -1.71
C HIS A 51 -9.79 -6.80 -2.18
N GLU A 52 -11.05 -6.44 -1.92
CA GLU A 52 -11.66 -5.18 -2.38
C GLU A 52 -10.89 -3.94 -1.89
N LEU A 53 -10.33 -3.99 -0.67
CA LEU A 53 -9.49 -2.90 -0.17
C LEU A 53 -8.22 -2.69 -1.02
N ALA A 54 -7.60 -3.76 -1.53
CA ALA A 54 -6.43 -3.66 -2.40
C ALA A 54 -6.81 -3.10 -3.78
N LEU A 55 -8.00 -3.45 -4.30
CA LEU A 55 -8.54 -2.81 -5.50
C LEU A 55 -8.78 -1.31 -5.26
N GLN A 56 -9.42 -0.95 -4.15
CA GLN A 56 -9.76 0.44 -3.85
C GLN A 56 -8.53 1.33 -3.69
N LEU A 57 -7.50 0.84 -2.98
CA LEU A 57 -6.30 1.63 -2.67
C LEU A 57 -5.17 1.48 -3.68
N GLY A 58 -5.18 0.45 -4.52
CA GLY A 58 -4.06 0.13 -5.42
C GLY A 58 -4.36 0.22 -6.91
N THR A 59 -5.62 0.42 -7.30
CA THR A 59 -5.98 0.54 -8.71
C THR A 59 -5.60 1.92 -9.25
N LEU A 60 -4.73 1.92 -10.25
CA LEU A 60 -4.24 3.10 -10.96
C LEU A 60 -4.63 2.97 -12.43
N ASN A 61 -5.30 3.97 -12.99
CA ASN A 61 -5.77 3.95 -14.39
C ASN A 61 -6.59 2.69 -14.74
N GLY A 62 -7.42 2.22 -13.81
CA GLY A 62 -8.27 1.04 -13.97
C GLY A 62 -7.53 -0.31 -13.86
N GLN A 63 -6.25 -0.32 -13.49
CA GLN A 63 -5.47 -1.55 -13.34
C GLN A 63 -4.79 -1.62 -11.98
N LEU A 64 -4.75 -2.83 -11.41
CA LEU A 64 -3.98 -3.15 -10.21
C LEU A 64 -2.70 -3.87 -10.63
N VAL A 65 -1.56 -3.17 -10.57
CA VAL A 65 -0.25 -3.69 -10.97
C VAL A 65 0.68 -3.65 -9.76
N TYR A 66 1.30 -4.80 -9.46
CA TYR A 66 2.17 -4.94 -8.29
C TYR A 66 3.64 -4.67 -8.61
N PRO A 67 4.42 -4.19 -7.64
CA PRO A 67 4.01 -3.80 -6.29
C PRO A 67 3.26 -2.45 -6.27
N VAL A 68 2.41 -2.26 -5.26
CA VAL A 68 1.69 -1.01 -5.03
C VAL A 68 2.21 -0.34 -3.75
N LEU A 69 2.39 0.98 -3.81
CA LEU A 69 2.46 1.88 -2.66
C LEU A 69 1.28 2.85 -2.75
N CYS A 70 0.50 2.96 -1.68
CA CYS A 70 -0.54 3.96 -1.54
C CYS A 70 -0.31 4.71 -0.23
N VAL A 71 -0.34 6.04 -0.30
CA VAL A 71 -0.17 6.91 0.86
C VAL A 71 -1.48 7.64 1.09
N LEU A 72 -1.94 7.58 2.34
CA LEU A 72 -3.14 8.26 2.80
C LEU A 72 -2.75 9.39 3.75
N ASN A 73 -3.49 10.50 3.70
CA ASN A 73 -3.42 11.51 4.77
C ASN A 73 -4.25 11.09 6.00
N GLU A 74 -4.28 11.93 7.03
CA GLU A 74 -5.02 11.68 8.27
C GLU A 74 -6.54 11.54 8.08
N GLN A 75 -7.08 12.09 6.98
CA GLN A 75 -8.49 11.98 6.60
C GLN A 75 -8.78 10.74 5.73
N TYR A 76 -7.78 9.87 5.54
CA TYR A 76 -7.82 8.68 4.68
C TYR A 76 -8.01 8.99 3.19
N GLU A 77 -7.63 10.19 2.75
CA GLU A 77 -7.61 10.56 1.34
C GLU A 77 -6.29 10.11 0.70
N ILE A 78 -6.35 9.62 -0.53
CA ILE A 78 -5.17 9.20 -1.28
C ILE A 78 -4.40 10.44 -1.73
N ILE A 79 -3.19 10.61 -1.20
CA ILE A 79 -2.30 11.73 -1.57
C ILE A 79 -1.18 11.29 -2.51
N ALA A 80 -0.87 10.00 -2.56
CA ALA A 80 0.08 9.45 -3.52
C ALA A 80 -0.17 7.96 -3.79
N GLN A 81 0.11 7.53 -5.02
CA GLN A 81 0.05 6.14 -5.45
C GLN A 81 1.15 5.82 -6.45
N TYR A 82 1.76 4.64 -6.30
CA TYR A 82 2.79 4.13 -7.22
C TYR A 82 2.53 2.63 -7.45
N ASN A 83 2.53 2.20 -8.70
CA ASN A 83 2.38 0.79 -9.11
C ASN A 83 3.69 0.19 -9.64
N SER A 84 4.82 0.65 -9.09
CA SER A 84 6.15 0.23 -9.51
C SER A 84 7.06 -0.01 -8.32
N TYR A 85 8.13 -0.76 -8.57
CA TYR A 85 9.15 -0.98 -7.58
C TYR A 85 9.94 0.31 -7.32
N LEU A 86 10.04 0.71 -6.05
CA LEU A 86 10.90 1.81 -5.60
C LEU A 86 12.10 1.25 -4.83
N LYS A 87 13.32 1.57 -5.27
CA LYS A 87 14.56 1.25 -4.51
C LYS A 87 14.67 2.15 -3.27
N PRO A 88 15.46 1.79 -2.24
CA PRO A 88 15.57 2.56 -0.99
C PRO A 88 15.78 4.08 -1.18
N ALA A 89 16.70 4.47 -2.07
CA ALA A 89 17.00 5.89 -2.31
C ALA A 89 15.78 6.67 -2.84
N ASP A 90 15.04 6.10 -3.81
CA ASP A 90 13.85 6.75 -4.38
C ASP A 90 12.72 6.80 -3.36
N PHE A 91 12.59 5.76 -2.53
CA PHE A 91 11.61 5.70 -1.45
C PHE A 91 11.89 6.75 -0.38
N ASN A 92 13.15 6.94 0.04
CA ASN A 92 13.53 7.98 0.99
C ASN A 92 13.26 9.40 0.46
N LEU A 93 13.50 9.63 -0.84
CA LEU A 93 13.15 10.90 -1.49
C LEU A 93 11.63 11.13 -1.47
N LEU A 94 10.85 10.09 -1.74
CA LEU A 94 9.39 10.15 -1.65
C LEU A 94 8.92 10.46 -0.23
N LEU A 95 9.45 9.79 0.79
CA LEU A 95 9.06 10.05 2.19
C LEU A 95 9.34 11.50 2.59
N GLY A 96 10.49 12.05 2.19
CA GLY A 96 10.82 13.46 2.48
C GLY A 96 9.82 14.45 1.88
N LYS A 97 9.31 14.19 0.68
CA LYS A 97 8.31 15.03 0.02
C LYS A 97 6.92 14.98 0.66
N LEU A 98 6.64 13.96 1.46
CA LEU A 98 5.35 13.78 2.12
C LEU A 98 5.30 14.44 3.50
N GLN A 99 6.42 14.96 3.98
CA GLN A 99 6.55 15.65 5.27
C GLN A 99 6.48 17.18 5.14
N GLU A 100 6.49 17.70 3.91
CA GLU A 100 6.31 19.11 3.58
C GLU A 100 4.82 19.48 3.48
#